data_AF-A0A4S2H6M4-F1
#
_entry.id   AF-A0A4S2H6M4-F1
#
_cell.length_a   1.000
_cell.length_b   1.000
_cell.length_c   1.000
_cell.angle_alpha   90.00
_cell.angle_beta   90.00
_cell.angle_gamma   90.00
#
_symmetry.space_group_name_H-M   'P 1'
#
loop_
_entity.id
_entity.type
_entity.pdbx_description
1 polymer ?
#
loop_
_entity_poly.entity_id
_entity_poly.type
_entity_poly.pdbx_seq_one_letter_code
_entity_poly.pdbx_strand_id
1 'polypeptide(L)'
;MNLGVTGKLGGYYLAEQYRKNAAADKNGGVSFAELAAAKAAGQPKVPGMSFKDMWQARFPGAYYHVMDGSAISQGAWDRNDFPFERFFSDHVDESILNWTPSGAEPPAGNSEVQSRWSSMAGKKAVIVPPALDEKMKNNPELAKRVMADVENFIATYPATPGCSYLIEVDENGGISKYRVTSPGQITVSSSEFVDARRAREAKHAEYERLAEEAALKRKLMEQETDERYYQTSITKKAVSIAAYEAAGILK
;
A
#
# COMPACT_ATOMS: atom_id res chain seq x y z
N MET A 1 28.24 37.78 -33.65
CA MET A 1 27.05 38.11 -32.84
C MET A 1 27.44 37.93 -31.39
N ASN A 2 27.45 39.02 -30.63
CA ASN A 2 27.75 39.04 -29.19
C ASN A 2 26.45 38.80 -28.44
N LEU A 3 26.35 37.71 -27.69
CA LEU A 3 25.34 37.50 -26.64
C LEU A 3 26.02 36.69 -25.54
N GLY A 4 26.35 37.38 -24.45
CA GLY A 4 26.76 36.76 -23.21
C GLY A 4 25.61 35.99 -22.57
N VAL A 5 25.94 35.07 -21.67
CA VAL A 5 25.40 35.02 -20.31
C VAL A 5 26.16 33.94 -19.55
N THR A 6 26.65 34.38 -18.40
CA THR A 6 27.40 33.70 -17.36
C THR A 6 26.66 32.51 -16.76
N GLY A 7 27.42 31.47 -16.42
CA GLY A 7 26.94 30.33 -15.65
C GLY A 7 26.62 30.65 -14.18
N LYS A 8 26.01 29.63 -13.54
CA LYS A 8 25.65 29.48 -12.11
C LYS A 8 24.48 30.30 -11.59
N LEU A 9 23.28 29.71 -11.60
CA LEU A 9 22.20 30.06 -10.68
C LEU A 9 21.49 28.78 -10.19
N GLY A 10 22.06 28.17 -9.15
CA GLY A 10 21.49 27.00 -8.48
C GLY A 10 21.52 27.08 -6.94
N GLY A 11 21.80 28.26 -6.36
CA GLY A 11 22.05 28.35 -4.90
C GLY A 11 21.46 29.55 -4.17
N TYR A 12 20.84 30.52 -4.85
CA TYR A 12 20.48 31.79 -4.22
C TYR A 12 18.99 31.97 -3.92
N TYR A 13 18.11 31.05 -4.33
CA TYR A 13 16.67 31.21 -4.11
C TYR A 13 16.20 30.79 -2.70
N LEU A 14 16.93 29.89 -2.02
CA LEU A 14 16.55 29.41 -0.68
C LEU A 14 17.04 30.35 0.44
N ALA A 15 18.18 31.02 0.26
CA ALA A 15 18.74 31.90 1.28
C ALA A 15 18.01 33.26 1.39
N GLU A 16 17.37 33.73 0.32
CA GLU A 16 16.58 34.95 0.36
C GLU A 16 15.22 34.78 1.05
N GLN A 17 14.61 33.58 0.99
CA GLN A 17 13.37 33.32 1.73
C GLN A 17 13.59 33.30 3.24
N TYR A 18 14.73 32.81 3.73
CA TYR A 18 15.06 32.89 5.16
C TYR A 18 15.43 34.31 5.63
N ARG A 19 16.01 35.16 4.76
CA ARG A 19 16.25 36.59 5.11
C ARG A 19 15.00 37.44 5.08
N LYS A 20 14.02 37.14 4.21
CA LYS A 20 12.73 37.87 4.20
C LYS A 20 11.84 37.54 5.41
N ASN A 21 11.97 36.34 6.00
CA ASN A 21 11.28 36.00 7.24
C ASN A 21 11.96 36.57 8.50
N ALA A 22 13.26 36.89 8.45
CA ALA A 22 13.96 37.54 9.56
C ALA A 22 13.74 39.07 9.62
N ALA A 23 13.36 39.70 8.51
CA ALA A 23 13.11 41.15 8.45
C ALA A 23 11.64 41.54 8.71
N ALA A 24 10.73 40.56 8.78
CA ALA A 24 9.32 40.75 9.11
C ALA A 24 8.99 40.49 10.60
N ASP A 25 9.99 40.18 11.44
CA ASP A 25 9.81 39.97 12.88
C ASP A 25 9.96 41.28 13.67
N LYS A 26 9.23 42.31 13.22
CA LYS A 26 8.94 43.48 14.05
C LYS A 26 7.50 43.38 14.51
N ASN A 27 7.18 42.40 15.36
CA ASN A 27 6.04 42.47 16.27
C ASN A 27 6.19 41.44 17.41
N GLY A 28 6.69 41.91 18.56
CA GLY A 28 6.17 41.53 19.87
C GLY A 28 6.62 40.19 20.44
N GLY A 29 7.93 40.01 20.67
CA GLY A 29 8.38 39.05 21.68
C GLY A 29 7.91 39.51 23.05
N VAL A 30 6.82 38.91 23.56
CA VAL A 30 6.21 39.24 24.85
C VAL A 30 7.24 39.01 25.96
N SER A 31 7.63 40.09 26.63
CA SER A 31 8.57 40.03 27.76
C SER A 31 7.99 39.20 28.89
N PHE A 32 8.82 38.51 29.67
CA PHE A 32 8.36 37.73 30.84
C PHE A 32 7.56 38.58 31.84
N ALA A 33 7.85 39.89 31.90
CA ALA A 33 7.08 40.86 32.69
C ALA A 33 5.68 41.14 32.12
N GLU A 34 5.54 41.12 30.79
CA GLU A 34 4.28 41.31 30.08
C GLU A 34 3.40 40.05 30.17
N LEU A 35 4.00 38.85 30.16
CA LEU A 35 3.33 37.58 30.48
C LEU A 35 2.81 37.52 31.93
N ALA A 36 3.58 38.05 32.90
CA ALA A 36 3.14 38.15 34.29
C ALA A 36 2.01 39.19 34.45
N ALA A 37 2.08 40.32 33.74
CA ALA A 37 1.04 41.35 33.75
C ALA A 37 -0.26 40.90 33.07
N ALA A 38 -0.19 40.19 31.94
CA ALA A 38 -1.36 39.65 31.24
C ALA A 38 -2.10 38.58 32.07
N LYS A 39 -1.36 37.77 32.86
CA LYS A 39 -1.93 36.81 33.81
C LYS A 39 -2.62 37.48 35.00
N ALA A 40 -2.14 38.66 35.42
CA ALA A 40 -2.78 39.45 36.48
C ALA A 40 -3.97 40.29 35.96
N ALA A 41 -4.01 40.62 34.66
CA ALA A 41 -5.00 41.50 34.06
C ALA A 41 -6.20 40.78 33.37
N GLY A 42 -6.27 39.44 33.40
CA GLY A 42 -7.42 38.70 32.88
C GLY A 42 -7.70 38.88 31.38
N GLN A 43 -6.67 39.16 30.58
CA GLN A 43 -6.77 39.27 29.11
C GLN A 43 -6.64 37.89 28.43
N PRO A 44 -7.22 37.69 27.23
CA PRO A 44 -7.33 36.38 26.61
C PRO A 44 -5.96 35.80 26.27
N LYS A 45 -5.79 34.53 26.62
CA LYS A 45 -4.62 33.68 26.34
C LYS A 45 -4.25 33.81 24.85
N VAL A 46 -3.01 34.16 24.53
CA VAL A 46 -2.47 34.09 23.15
C VAL A 46 -2.84 32.70 22.60
N PRO A 47 -3.57 32.59 21.47
CA PRO A 47 -4.04 31.30 21.02
C PRO A 47 -2.82 30.48 20.61
N GLY A 48 -2.55 29.40 21.35
CA GLY A 48 -1.69 28.34 20.84
C GLY A 48 -2.28 27.81 19.53
N MET A 49 -1.43 27.32 18.62
CA MET A 49 -1.89 26.73 17.36
C MET A 49 -2.99 25.69 17.64
N SER A 50 -4.11 25.79 16.92
CA SER A 50 -5.20 24.81 17.04
C SER A 50 -4.75 23.46 16.48
N PHE A 51 -5.48 22.39 16.80
CA PHE A 51 -5.23 21.08 16.20
C PHE A 51 -5.30 21.13 14.67
N LYS A 52 -6.28 21.86 14.12
CA LYS A 52 -6.41 22.07 12.67
C LYS A 52 -5.16 22.74 12.09
N ASP A 53 -4.64 23.78 12.74
CA ASP A 53 -3.44 24.47 12.28
C ASP A 53 -2.22 23.54 12.29
N MET A 54 -2.04 22.75 13.36
CA MET A 54 -0.96 21.77 13.46
C MET A 54 -1.07 20.70 12.36
N TRP A 55 -2.27 20.16 12.15
CA TRP A 55 -2.55 19.17 11.12
C TRP A 55 -2.20 19.67 9.72
N GLN A 56 -2.66 20.86 9.35
CA GLN A 56 -2.45 21.43 8.02
C GLN A 56 -1.03 21.96 7.82
N ALA A 57 -0.34 22.41 8.88
CA ALA A 57 1.08 22.73 8.82
C ALA A 57 1.95 21.48 8.63
N ARG A 58 1.60 20.37 9.29
CA ARG A 58 2.32 19.10 9.17
C ARG A 58 2.09 18.41 7.84
N PHE A 59 0.86 18.44 7.36
CA PHE A 59 0.42 17.82 6.12
C PHE A 59 -0.22 18.88 5.21
N PRO A 60 0.59 19.62 4.43
CA PRO A 60 0.08 20.62 3.51
C PRO A 60 -0.95 20.03 2.53
N GLY A 61 -2.11 20.68 2.43
CA GLY A 61 -3.23 20.20 1.61
C GLY A 61 -4.07 19.09 2.24
N ALA A 62 -3.86 18.77 3.53
CA ALA A 62 -4.70 17.82 4.24
C ALA A 62 -6.05 18.42 4.66
N TYR A 63 -7.06 17.57 4.66
CA TYR A 63 -8.44 17.93 4.97
C TYR A 63 -8.73 17.70 6.45
N TYR A 64 -9.55 18.58 7.04
CA TYR A 64 -9.89 18.57 8.44
C TYR A 64 -11.41 18.75 8.59
N HIS A 65 -12.06 17.76 9.21
CA HIS A 65 -13.51 17.67 9.30
C HIS A 65 -13.97 17.61 10.75
N VAL A 66 -14.86 18.51 11.13
CA VAL A 66 -15.53 18.48 12.44
C VAL A 66 -16.91 17.84 12.26
N MET A 67 -17.01 16.55 12.56
CA MET A 67 -18.27 15.79 12.44
C MET A 67 -18.21 14.52 13.29
N ASP A 68 -19.38 13.98 13.60
CA ASP A 68 -19.50 12.73 14.36
C ASP A 68 -19.59 11.53 13.40
N GLY A 69 -18.45 10.88 13.16
CA GLY A 69 -18.36 9.67 12.35
C GLY A 69 -18.83 8.39 13.06
N SER A 70 -19.23 8.47 14.34
CA SER A 70 -19.62 7.30 15.13
C SER A 70 -20.86 6.59 14.56
N ALA A 71 -21.74 7.34 13.90
CA ALA A 71 -22.92 6.83 13.21
C ALA A 71 -22.57 5.88 12.04
N ILE A 72 -21.39 6.03 11.43
CA ILE A 72 -20.93 5.14 10.38
C ILE A 72 -20.37 3.88 11.02
N SER A 73 -21.07 2.76 10.84
CA SER A 73 -20.59 1.46 11.31
C SER A 73 -19.24 1.09 10.70
N GLN A 74 -18.40 0.37 11.47
CA GLN A 74 -17.13 -0.16 10.96
C GLN A 74 -17.32 -0.99 9.67
N GLY A 75 -18.38 -1.81 9.63
CA GLY A 75 -18.71 -2.62 8.46
C GLY A 75 -19.06 -1.80 7.23
N ALA A 76 -19.63 -0.59 7.36
CA ALA A 76 -19.83 0.30 6.23
C ALA A 76 -18.51 0.96 5.81
N TRP A 77 -17.68 1.36 6.77
CA TRP A 77 -16.40 2.03 6.56
C TRP A 77 -15.39 1.21 5.74
N ASP A 78 -15.34 -0.09 6.01
CA ASP A 78 -14.38 -1.01 5.39
C ASP A 78 -14.73 -1.39 3.95
N ARG A 79 -15.98 -1.16 3.52
CA ARG A 79 -16.43 -1.56 2.18
C ARG A 79 -15.72 -0.81 1.07
N ASN A 80 -15.44 -1.52 -0.02
CA ASN A 80 -14.83 -0.96 -1.22
C ASN A 80 -15.68 0.09 -1.95
N ASP A 81 -17.01 0.06 -1.78
CA ASP A 81 -17.93 1.05 -2.36
C ASP A 81 -18.20 2.26 -1.46
N PHE A 82 -17.84 2.24 -0.18
CA PHE A 82 -18.01 3.37 0.72
C PHE A 82 -17.38 4.64 0.12
N PRO A 83 -18.08 5.79 0.07
CA PRO A 83 -17.64 7.02 -0.60
C PRO A 83 -16.52 7.77 0.15
N PHE A 84 -15.45 7.07 0.51
CA PHE A 84 -14.33 7.60 1.30
C PHE A 84 -13.63 8.80 0.62
N GLU A 85 -13.67 8.88 -0.72
CA GLU A 85 -13.11 9.99 -1.49
C GLU A 85 -13.76 11.35 -1.15
N ARG A 86 -15.01 11.34 -0.66
CA ARG A 86 -15.75 12.55 -0.28
C ARG A 86 -15.15 13.25 0.94
N PHE A 87 -14.31 12.58 1.72
CA PHE A 87 -13.60 13.22 2.84
C PHE A 87 -12.33 13.97 2.41
N PHE A 88 -11.93 13.88 1.13
CA PHE A 88 -10.80 14.64 0.60
C PHE A 88 -11.25 15.86 -0.23
N SER A 89 -12.23 16.56 0.30
CA SER A 89 -12.73 17.86 -0.17
C SER A 89 -12.88 18.80 1.02
N ASP A 90 -12.89 20.13 0.79
CA ASP A 90 -13.01 21.12 1.87
C ASP A 90 -14.36 21.07 2.60
N HIS A 91 -15.37 20.56 1.92
CA HIS A 91 -16.70 20.35 2.45
C HIS A 91 -17.11 18.89 2.24
N VAL A 92 -17.69 18.29 3.27
CA VAL A 92 -18.26 16.95 3.26
C VAL A 92 -19.74 17.09 3.51
N ASP A 93 -20.54 16.48 2.64
CA ASP A 93 -21.98 16.38 2.85
C ASP A 93 -22.26 15.38 3.97
N GLU A 94 -22.92 15.84 5.04
CA GLU A 94 -23.30 15.04 6.22
C GLU A 94 -24.21 13.85 5.87
N SER A 95 -24.83 13.83 4.68
CA SER A 95 -25.53 12.65 4.19
C SER A 95 -24.67 11.38 4.17
N ILE A 96 -23.33 11.53 4.11
CA ILE A 96 -22.38 10.42 4.21
C ILE A 96 -22.45 9.67 5.56
N LEU A 97 -22.86 10.34 6.63
CA LEU A 97 -22.99 9.74 7.96
C LEU A 97 -24.12 8.70 8.00
N ASN A 98 -25.10 8.84 7.11
CA ASN A 98 -26.24 7.94 6.96
C ASN A 98 -26.12 7.03 5.72
N TRP A 99 -24.92 6.95 5.13
CA TRP A 99 -24.72 6.14 3.94
C TRP A 99 -24.98 4.66 4.24
N THR A 100 -25.73 4.01 3.36
CA THR A 100 -25.97 2.57 3.42
C THR A 100 -25.59 1.91 2.09
N PRO A 101 -25.10 0.67 2.13
CA PRO A 101 -24.74 -0.04 0.92
C PRO A 101 -25.99 -0.36 0.10
N SER A 102 -25.94 -0.08 -1.20
CA SER A 102 -27.05 -0.36 -2.12
C SER A 102 -27.02 -1.79 -2.68
N GLY A 103 -25.99 -2.59 -2.39
CA GLY A 103 -25.83 -3.93 -2.93
C GLY A 103 -24.63 -4.71 -2.39
N ALA A 104 -24.24 -5.76 -3.11
CA ALA A 104 -23.04 -6.55 -2.80
C ALA A 104 -21.79 -5.68 -2.88
N GLU A 105 -20.83 -5.91 -1.99
CA GLU A 105 -19.57 -5.17 -1.99
C GLU A 105 -18.78 -5.47 -3.27
N PRO A 106 -18.32 -4.45 -4.02
CA PRO A 106 -17.47 -4.71 -5.17
C PRO A 106 -16.10 -5.25 -4.73
N PRO A 107 -15.48 -6.14 -5.52
CA PRO A 107 -14.15 -6.63 -5.19
C PRO A 107 -13.12 -5.49 -5.27
N ALA A 108 -12.11 -5.52 -4.40
CA ALA A 108 -11.06 -4.50 -4.36
C ALA A 108 -10.35 -4.31 -5.72
N GLY A 109 -10.24 -5.37 -6.53
CA GLY A 109 -9.65 -5.32 -7.88
C GLY A 109 -10.55 -4.71 -8.97
N ASN A 110 -11.77 -4.30 -8.64
CA ASN A 110 -12.65 -3.63 -9.60
C ASN A 110 -12.02 -2.30 -10.06
N SER A 111 -12.06 -2.02 -11.37
CA SER A 111 -11.43 -0.85 -11.97
C SER A 111 -11.99 0.49 -11.44
N GLU A 112 -13.28 0.55 -11.13
CA GLU A 112 -13.91 1.74 -10.56
C GLU A 112 -13.42 2.01 -9.13
N VAL A 113 -13.33 0.95 -8.32
CA VAL A 113 -12.78 1.01 -6.96
C VAL A 113 -11.31 1.47 -6.99
N GLN A 114 -10.50 0.86 -7.86
CA GLN A 114 -9.09 1.22 -8.03
C GLN A 114 -8.91 2.66 -8.54
N SER A 115 -9.77 3.12 -9.45
CA SER A 115 -9.76 4.50 -9.96
C SER A 115 -10.03 5.51 -8.84
N ARG A 116 -11.06 5.25 -8.01
CA ARG A 116 -11.38 6.07 -6.84
C ARG A 116 -10.21 6.12 -5.85
N TRP A 117 -9.60 4.99 -5.51
CA TRP A 117 -8.42 4.93 -4.64
C TRP A 117 -7.23 5.69 -5.20
N SER A 118 -6.95 5.53 -6.50
CA SER A 118 -5.83 6.19 -7.17
C SER A 118 -6.03 7.71 -7.26
N SER A 119 -7.27 8.18 -7.42
CA SER A 119 -7.58 9.62 -7.45
C SER A 119 -7.25 10.35 -6.14
N MET A 120 -7.20 9.62 -5.02
CA MET A 120 -6.94 10.15 -3.68
C MET A 120 -5.49 9.93 -3.22
N ALA A 121 -4.61 9.44 -4.10
CA ALA A 121 -3.21 9.18 -3.82
C ALA A 121 -2.55 10.34 -3.04
N GLY A 122 -1.88 9.99 -1.94
CA GLY A 122 -1.10 10.90 -1.09
C GLY A 122 -1.91 11.81 -0.18
N LYS A 123 -3.23 11.94 -0.43
CA LYS A 123 -4.11 12.82 0.34
C LYS A 123 -4.34 12.30 1.76
N LYS A 124 -4.54 13.23 2.69
CA LYS A 124 -4.79 12.92 4.10
C LYS A 124 -6.01 13.69 4.57
N ALA A 125 -6.85 13.04 5.35
CA ALA A 125 -8.02 13.63 5.97
C ALA A 125 -8.16 13.12 7.40
N VAL A 126 -8.57 14.00 8.31
CA VAL A 126 -8.89 13.64 9.70
C VAL A 126 -10.30 14.10 10.03
N ILE A 127 -11.06 13.22 10.69
CA ILE A 127 -12.39 13.48 11.24
C ILE A 127 -12.26 13.60 12.75
N VAL A 128 -12.71 14.72 13.28
CA VAL A 128 -12.68 15.03 14.71
C VAL A 128 -14.12 15.28 15.20
N PRO A 129 -14.59 14.56 16.23
CA PRO A 129 -15.89 14.82 16.83
C PRO A 129 -15.98 16.25 17.37
N PRO A 130 -17.12 16.95 17.23
CA PRO A 130 -17.29 18.32 17.72
C PRO A 130 -16.91 18.48 19.20
N ALA A 131 -17.24 17.48 20.04
CA ALA A 131 -16.89 17.48 21.45
C ALA A 131 -15.37 17.47 21.68
N LEU A 132 -14.59 16.74 20.88
CA LEU A 132 -13.13 16.73 20.98
C LEU A 132 -12.53 18.03 20.44
N ASP A 133 -13.03 18.55 19.31
CA ASP A 133 -12.57 19.82 18.74
C ASP A 133 -12.65 20.96 19.77
N GLU A 134 -13.80 21.09 20.45
CA GLU A 134 -13.99 22.07 21.52
C GLU A 134 -13.08 21.82 22.74
N LYS A 135 -12.87 20.56 23.15
CA LYS A 135 -11.93 20.22 24.23
C LYS A 135 -10.51 20.65 23.88
N MET A 136 -10.08 20.44 22.64
CA MET A 136 -8.72 20.77 22.17
C MET A 136 -8.48 22.29 22.06
N LYS A 137 -9.50 23.09 21.69
CA LYS A 137 -9.41 24.56 21.72
C LYS A 137 -9.06 25.09 23.12
N ASN A 138 -9.60 24.45 24.15
CA ASN A 138 -9.37 24.83 25.55
C ASN A 138 -8.13 24.13 26.18
N ASN A 139 -7.65 23.05 25.56
CA ASN A 139 -6.52 22.26 26.04
C ASN A 139 -5.48 22.01 24.92
N PRO A 140 -4.52 22.93 24.73
CA PRO A 140 -3.47 22.77 23.73
C PRO A 140 -2.57 21.55 23.93
N GLU A 141 -2.39 21.08 25.17
CA GLU A 141 -1.59 19.87 25.44
C GLU A 141 -2.31 18.60 24.96
N LEU A 142 -3.65 18.56 25.08
CA LEU A 142 -4.45 17.49 24.46
C LEU A 142 -4.29 17.52 22.94
N ALA A 143 -4.41 18.71 22.32
CA ALA A 143 -4.25 18.85 20.88
C ALA A 143 -2.89 18.35 20.38
N LYS A 144 -1.80 18.70 21.07
CA LYS A 144 -0.45 18.21 20.76
C LYS A 144 -0.34 16.69 20.89
N ARG A 145 -0.92 16.11 21.95
CA ARG A 145 -0.91 14.65 22.16
C ARG A 145 -1.62 13.93 21.01
N VAL A 146 -2.84 14.35 20.68
CA VAL A 146 -3.61 13.76 19.57
C VAL A 146 -2.85 13.90 18.26
N MET A 147 -2.22 15.05 18.01
CA MET A 147 -1.42 15.25 16.80
C MET A 147 -0.23 14.28 16.75
N ALA A 148 0.52 14.14 17.85
CA ALA A 148 1.64 13.22 17.94
C ALA A 148 1.22 11.76 17.72
N ASP A 149 0.08 11.35 18.28
CA ASP A 149 -0.47 10.00 18.10
C ASP A 149 -0.84 9.72 16.63
N VAL A 150 -1.49 10.68 15.96
CA VAL A 150 -1.83 10.59 14.54
C VAL A 150 -0.58 10.60 13.64
N GLU A 151 0.41 11.44 13.94
CA GLU A 151 1.69 11.46 13.21
C GLU A 151 2.43 10.12 13.36
N ASN A 152 2.49 9.60 14.59
CA ASN A 152 3.13 8.32 14.86
C ASN A 152 2.42 7.17 14.13
N PHE A 153 1.09 7.18 14.11
CA PHE A 153 0.30 6.22 13.33
C PHE A 153 0.67 6.29 11.84
N ILE A 154 0.66 7.48 11.22
CA ILE A 154 1.00 7.63 9.79
C ILE A 154 2.44 7.19 9.52
N ALA A 155 3.39 7.51 10.40
CA ALA A 155 4.80 7.21 10.22
C ALA A 155 5.14 5.72 10.40
N THR A 156 4.41 5.00 11.26
CA THR A 156 4.68 3.59 11.60
C THR A 156 3.80 2.61 10.83
N TYR A 157 2.68 3.08 10.25
CA TYR A 157 1.81 2.22 9.46
C TYR A 157 2.57 1.66 8.24
N PRO A 158 2.53 0.34 7.98
CA PRO A 158 3.27 -0.31 6.91
C PRO A 158 2.64 -0.04 5.52
N ALA A 159 2.66 1.21 5.09
CA ALA A 159 2.13 1.69 3.83
C ALA A 159 3.25 2.03 2.83
N THR A 160 2.92 1.91 1.55
CA THR A 160 3.79 2.41 0.49
C THR A 160 3.73 3.94 0.41
N PRO A 161 4.81 4.61 -0.04
CA PRO A 161 4.76 6.03 -0.30
C PRO A 161 3.62 6.37 -1.28
N GLY A 162 2.85 7.41 -0.94
CA GLY A 162 1.72 7.84 -1.76
C GLY A 162 0.37 7.24 -1.36
N CYS A 163 0.28 6.43 -0.30
CA CYS A 163 -1.01 6.05 0.27
C CYS A 163 -1.84 7.26 0.71
N SER A 164 -3.15 7.14 0.56
CA SER A 164 -4.12 8.06 1.15
C SER A 164 -4.52 7.60 2.55
N TYR A 165 -4.81 8.55 3.44
CA TYR A 165 -5.20 8.27 4.82
C TYR A 165 -6.48 9.02 5.16
N LEU A 166 -7.49 8.29 5.62
CA LEU A 166 -8.67 8.84 6.28
C LEU A 166 -8.66 8.34 7.73
N ILE A 167 -8.61 9.23 8.70
CA ILE A 167 -8.45 8.90 10.12
C ILE A 167 -9.60 9.52 10.90
N GLU A 168 -10.31 8.74 11.69
CA GLU A 168 -11.29 9.21 12.67
C GLU A 168 -10.65 9.12 14.07
N VAL A 169 -10.81 10.19 14.85
CA VAL A 169 -10.45 10.18 16.28
C VAL A 169 -11.71 10.14 17.14
N ASP A 170 -11.66 9.50 18.30
CA ASP A 170 -12.74 9.46 19.28
C ASP A 170 -12.79 10.73 20.16
N GLU A 171 -13.79 10.83 21.03
CA GLU A 171 -13.95 11.98 21.94
C GLU A 171 -12.80 12.17 22.96
N ASN A 172 -11.95 11.15 23.15
CA ASN A 172 -10.78 11.17 24.02
C ASN A 172 -9.49 11.46 23.26
N GLY A 173 -9.55 11.53 21.92
CA GLY A 173 -8.40 11.77 21.05
C GLY A 173 -7.62 10.51 20.66
N GLY A 174 -8.18 9.32 20.89
CA GLY A 174 -7.65 8.07 20.34
C GLY A 174 -8.09 7.88 18.89
N ILE A 175 -7.33 7.13 18.08
CA ILE A 175 -7.76 6.77 16.72
C ILE A 175 -8.83 5.68 16.81
N SER A 176 -10.08 6.00 16.43
CA SER A 176 -11.21 5.07 16.49
C SER A 176 -11.31 4.20 15.24
N LYS A 177 -11.20 4.81 14.07
CA LYS A 177 -11.29 4.17 12.76
C LYS A 177 -10.28 4.79 11.82
N TYR A 178 -9.84 4.01 10.85
CA TYR A 178 -8.98 4.54 9.79
C TYR A 178 -9.18 3.76 8.50
N ARG A 179 -8.87 4.39 7.38
CA ARG A 179 -8.75 3.74 6.09
C ARG A 179 -7.49 4.22 5.39
N VAL A 180 -6.65 3.28 5.00
CA VAL A 180 -5.44 3.53 4.22
C VAL A 180 -5.63 2.87 2.86
N THR A 181 -5.57 3.65 1.79
CA THR A 181 -5.65 3.11 0.42
C THR A 181 -4.36 3.42 -0.31
N SER A 182 -3.80 2.40 -0.95
CA SER A 182 -2.66 2.62 -1.85
C SER A 182 -3.17 3.20 -3.16
N PRO A 183 -2.42 4.13 -3.79
CA PRO A 183 -2.61 4.40 -5.20
C PRO A 183 -2.44 3.06 -5.90
N GLY A 184 -3.47 2.62 -6.60
CA GLY A 184 -3.39 1.38 -7.35
C GLY A 184 -2.18 1.49 -8.26
N GLN A 185 -1.08 0.81 -7.94
CA GLN A 185 -0.20 0.41 -9.01
C GLN A 185 -1.07 -0.54 -9.82
N ILE A 186 -1.35 -0.16 -11.07
CA ILE A 186 -1.27 -1.17 -12.11
C ILE A 186 0.15 -1.70 -11.93
N THR A 187 0.31 -2.76 -11.14
CA THR A 187 1.42 -3.65 -11.30
C THR A 187 1.21 -4.23 -12.70
N VAL A 188 1.62 -3.45 -13.72
CA VAL A 188 2.30 -4.06 -14.84
C VAL A 188 3.46 -4.73 -14.14
N SER A 189 3.27 -6.03 -13.84
CA SER A 189 4.32 -6.86 -13.30
C SER A 189 5.52 -6.54 -14.17
N SER A 190 6.56 -5.96 -13.56
CA SER A 190 7.76 -5.53 -14.28
C SER A 190 8.11 -6.62 -15.29
N SER A 191 8.46 -6.27 -16.53
CA SER A 191 8.83 -7.22 -17.59
C SER A 191 9.68 -8.40 -17.08
N GLU A 192 10.55 -8.15 -16.09
CA GLU A 192 11.32 -9.16 -15.35
C GLU A 192 10.51 -10.28 -14.69
N PHE A 193 9.32 -10.03 -14.15
CA PHE A 193 8.46 -11.05 -13.52
C PHE A 193 7.70 -11.88 -14.57
N VAL A 194 7.31 -11.26 -15.70
CA VAL A 194 6.73 -11.96 -16.85
C VAL A 194 7.78 -12.83 -17.53
N ASP A 195 8.99 -12.29 -17.71
CA ASP A 195 10.12 -13.02 -18.28
C ASP A 195 10.60 -14.12 -17.34
N ALA A 196 10.62 -13.90 -16.02
CA ALA A 196 10.92 -14.95 -15.05
C ALA A 196 9.86 -16.06 -15.03
N ARG A 197 8.58 -15.72 -15.20
CA ARG A 197 7.51 -16.72 -15.34
C ARG A 197 7.64 -17.50 -16.65
N ARG A 198 7.84 -16.81 -17.78
CA ARG A 198 8.08 -17.43 -19.09
C ARG A 198 9.33 -18.32 -19.07
N ALA A 199 10.39 -17.90 -18.39
CA ALA A 199 11.61 -18.70 -18.22
C ALA A 199 11.38 -19.94 -17.34
N ARG A 200 10.58 -19.82 -16.26
CA ARG A 200 10.18 -20.97 -15.44
C ARG A 200 9.30 -21.94 -16.22
N GLU A 201 8.33 -21.45 -16.99
CA GLU A 201 7.46 -22.24 -17.85
C GLU A 201 8.27 -22.92 -18.97
N ALA A 202 9.21 -22.23 -19.62
CA ALA A 202 10.09 -22.80 -20.62
C ALA A 202 11.03 -23.88 -20.06
N LYS A 203 11.60 -23.65 -18.86
CA LYS A 203 12.37 -24.67 -18.15
C LYS A 203 11.52 -25.89 -17.83
N HIS A 204 10.29 -25.70 -17.36
CA HIS A 204 9.38 -26.79 -17.05
C HIS A 204 9.04 -27.62 -18.29
N ALA A 205 8.78 -26.97 -19.42
CA ALA A 205 8.52 -27.64 -20.69
C ALA A 205 9.72 -28.42 -21.22
N GLU A 206 10.95 -27.91 -21.07
CA GLU A 206 12.16 -28.66 -21.43
C GLU A 206 12.38 -29.88 -20.52
N TYR A 207 12.16 -29.73 -19.21
CA TYR A 207 12.24 -30.86 -18.28
C TYR A 207 11.21 -31.95 -18.60
N GLU A 208 9.99 -31.56 -18.96
CA GLU A 208 8.93 -32.50 -19.36
C GLU A 208 9.30 -33.23 -20.65
N ARG A 209 9.79 -32.50 -21.67
CA ARG A 209 10.27 -33.12 -22.93
C ARG A 209 11.41 -34.11 -22.69
N LEU A 210 12.38 -33.76 -21.85
CA LEU A 210 13.48 -34.64 -21.48
C LEU A 210 13.00 -35.88 -20.70
N ALA A 211 11.99 -35.71 -19.84
CA ALA A 211 11.39 -36.81 -19.10
C ALA A 211 10.63 -37.78 -20.04
N GLU A 212 9.89 -37.26 -21.02
CA GLU A 212 9.22 -38.05 -22.05
C GLU A 212 10.23 -38.80 -22.94
N GLU A 213 11.30 -38.13 -23.37
CA GLU A 213 12.38 -38.74 -24.14
C GLU A 213 13.08 -39.85 -23.35
N ALA A 214 13.37 -39.62 -22.07
CA ALA A 214 13.93 -40.62 -21.18
C ALA A 214 12.99 -41.81 -20.97
N ALA A 215 11.68 -41.56 -20.85
CA ALA A 215 10.67 -42.62 -20.75
C ALA A 215 10.57 -43.46 -22.03
N LEU A 216 10.61 -42.83 -23.20
CA LEU A 216 10.66 -43.51 -24.49
C LEU A 216 11.93 -44.36 -24.63
N LYS A 217 13.09 -43.81 -24.27
CA LYS A 217 14.36 -44.54 -24.33
C LYS A 217 14.38 -45.74 -23.39
N ARG A 218 13.79 -45.62 -22.19
CA ARG A 218 13.62 -46.75 -21.26
C ARG A 218 12.74 -47.85 -21.86
N LYS A 219 11.61 -47.50 -22.47
CA LYS A 219 10.73 -48.45 -23.15
C LYS A 219 11.43 -49.16 -24.32
N LEU A 220 12.22 -48.43 -25.10
CA LEU A 220 12.97 -49.02 -26.21
C LEU A 220 14.02 -50.01 -25.72
N MET A 221 14.78 -49.65 -24.67
CA MET A 221 15.75 -50.58 -24.06
C MET A 221 15.06 -51.81 -23.48
N GLU A 222 13.90 -51.65 -22.84
CA GLU A 222 13.11 -52.76 -22.30
C GLU A 222 12.65 -53.71 -23.42
N GLN A 223 12.13 -53.18 -24.53
CA GLN A 223 11.79 -53.98 -25.71
C GLN A 223 13.00 -54.71 -26.28
N GLU A 224 14.14 -54.03 -26.43
CA GLU A 224 15.36 -54.65 -26.94
C GLU A 224 15.87 -55.77 -26.01
N THR A 225 15.77 -55.57 -24.69
CA THR A 225 16.13 -56.61 -23.72
C THR A 225 15.19 -57.81 -23.78
N ASP A 226 13.88 -57.57 -23.96
CA ASP A 226 12.88 -58.64 -24.09
C ASP A 226 13.05 -59.42 -25.40
N GLU A 227 13.33 -58.73 -26.50
CA GLU A 227 13.64 -59.36 -27.79
C GLU A 227 14.90 -60.23 -27.70
N ARG A 228 15.99 -59.71 -27.08
CA ARG A 228 17.22 -60.47 -26.86
C ARG A 228 16.99 -61.69 -25.97
N TYR A 229 16.19 -61.53 -24.90
CA TYR A 229 15.82 -62.64 -24.02
C TYR A 229 15.04 -63.70 -24.80
N TYR A 230 14.03 -63.30 -25.58
CA TYR A 230 13.22 -64.19 -26.38
C TYR A 230 14.04 -64.95 -27.43
N GLN A 231 14.89 -64.25 -28.19
CA GLN A 231 15.80 -64.86 -29.17
C GLN A 231 16.76 -65.86 -28.53
N THR A 232 17.32 -65.52 -27.37
CA THR A 232 18.18 -66.42 -26.60
C THR A 232 17.39 -67.66 -26.14
N SER A 233 16.15 -67.48 -25.70
CA SER A 233 15.29 -68.59 -25.26
C SER A 233 14.92 -69.54 -26.39
N ILE A 234 14.62 -69.02 -27.59
CA ILE A 234 14.38 -69.82 -28.80
C ILE A 234 15.64 -70.60 -29.17
N THR A 235 16.79 -69.93 -29.18
CA THR A 235 18.07 -70.55 -29.53
C THR A 235 18.40 -71.70 -28.58
N LYS A 236 18.23 -71.51 -27.26
CA LYS A 236 18.41 -72.57 -26.26
C LYS A 236 17.45 -73.74 -26.47
N LYS A 237 16.17 -73.46 -26.77
CA LYS A 237 15.19 -74.50 -27.10
C LYS A 237 15.59 -75.29 -28.35
N ALA A 238 15.98 -74.62 -29.43
CA ALA A 238 16.41 -75.26 -30.67
C ALA A 238 17.65 -76.14 -30.46
N VAL A 239 18.65 -75.66 -29.71
CA VAL A 239 19.84 -76.45 -29.36
C VAL A 239 19.47 -77.65 -28.51
N SER A 240 18.54 -77.51 -27.56
CA SER A 240 18.08 -78.64 -26.75
C SER A 240 17.34 -79.69 -27.59
N ILE A 241 16.47 -79.27 -28.51
CA ILE A 241 15.76 -80.18 -29.42
C ILE A 241 16.75 -80.94 -30.30
N ALA A 242 17.70 -80.24 -30.93
CA ALA A 242 18.75 -80.86 -31.75
C ALA A 242 19.61 -81.84 -30.93
N ALA A 243 19.90 -81.54 -29.66
CA ALA A 243 20.62 -82.45 -28.78
C ALA A 243 19.81 -83.70 -28.41
N TYR A 244 18.50 -83.57 -28.17
CA TYR A 244 17.62 -84.72 -27.90
C TYR A 244 17.38 -85.59 -29.14
N GLU A 245 17.31 -84.98 -30.34
CA GLU A 245 17.24 -85.69 -31.62
C GLU A 245 18.55 -86.45 -31.90
N ALA A 246 19.71 -85.82 -31.69
CA ALA A 246 21.02 -86.46 -31.84
C ALA A 246 21.24 -87.61 -30.84
N ALA A 247 20.63 -87.54 -29.65
CA ALA A 247 20.65 -88.61 -28.65
C ALA A 247 19.62 -89.72 -28.92
N GLY A 248 18.77 -89.59 -29.95
CA GLY A 248 17.76 -90.60 -30.33
C GLY A 248 16.58 -90.72 -29.37
N ILE A 249 16.33 -89.71 -28.54
CA ILE A 249 15.31 -89.72 -27.48
C ILE A 249 13.94 -89.24 -27.98
N LEU A 250 13.91 -88.44 -29.04
CA LEU A 250 12.69 -88.00 -29.73
C LEU A 250 12.51 -88.83 -31.01
N LYS A 251 11.41 -89.58 -31.10
CA LYS A 251 10.87 -90.24 -32.30
C LYS A 251 9.47 -89.74 -32.55
#